data_AF-K2E800-F1
#
_entry.id   AF-K2E800-F1
#
_cell.length_a   1.000
_cell.length_b   1.000
_cell.length_c   1.000
_cell.angle_alpha   90.00
_cell.angle_beta   90.00
_cell.angle_gamma   90.00
#
_symmetry.space_group_name_H-M   'P 1'
#
loop_
_entity.id
_entity.type
_entity.pdbx_description
1 polymer ?
#
loop_
_entity_poly.entity_id
_entity_poly.type
_entity_poly.pdbx_seq_one_letter_code
_entity_poly.pdbx_strand_id
1 'polypeptide(L)'
;MRLFAVIWRDSIREESNKLDVRIALVRNGEPVILCNAQIFREKTRYSKDYFVKTPTLLGGTGQIKATTRGGEEYILRIKFDRRDDSEKEFPCIHRILYAEPSLSF
;
A
#
# COMPACT_ATOMS: atom_id res chain seq x y z
N MET A 1 -1.84 27.18 41.12
CA MET A 1 -1.53 25.91 40.41
C MET A 1 -2.35 25.92 39.13
N ARG A 2 -1.75 26.19 37.97
CA ARG A 2 -2.47 26.33 36.69
C ARG A 2 -2.52 24.99 35.98
N LEU A 3 -3.72 24.41 35.84
CA LEU A 3 -3.96 23.25 34.98
C LEU A 3 -3.84 23.69 33.51
N PHE A 4 -2.93 23.07 32.78
CA PHE A 4 -2.90 23.15 31.32
C PHE A 4 -3.75 22.01 30.78
N ALA A 5 -4.94 22.33 30.27
CA ALA A 5 -5.69 21.41 29.42
C ALA A 5 -4.96 21.35 28.07
N VAL A 6 -4.29 20.22 27.80
CA VAL A 6 -3.78 19.91 26.47
C VAL A 6 -4.99 19.50 25.63
N ILE A 7 -5.57 20.47 24.95
CA ILE A 7 -6.56 20.22 23.89
C ILE A 7 -5.76 19.62 22.73
N TRP A 8 -5.84 18.31 22.57
CA TRP A 8 -5.46 17.68 21.31
C TRP A 8 -6.41 18.23 20.25
N ARG A 9 -5.92 19.17 19.44
CA ARG A 9 -6.56 19.48 18.16
C ARG A 9 -6.35 18.25 17.29
N ASP A 10 -7.43 17.56 16.98
CA ASP A 10 -7.52 16.68 15.81
C ASP A 10 -7.18 17.53 14.60
N SER A 11 -5.89 17.57 14.26
CA SER A 11 -5.42 18.21 13.05
C SER A 11 -5.90 17.37 11.89
N ILE A 12 -6.91 17.89 11.20
CA ILE A 12 -7.08 17.86 9.74
C ILE A 12 -6.84 16.47 9.15
N ARG A 13 -7.92 15.81 8.71
CA ARG A 13 -7.87 14.66 7.81
C ARG A 13 -6.84 14.90 6.70
N GLU A 14 -5.61 14.42 6.90
CA GLU A 14 -4.73 14.04 5.81
C GLU A 14 -5.52 12.95 5.09
N GLU A 15 -6.01 13.25 3.87
CA GLU A 15 -6.29 12.21 2.89
C GLU A 15 -5.03 11.36 2.82
N SER A 16 -5.00 10.27 3.58
CA SER A 16 -3.80 9.50 3.78
C SER A 16 -3.40 8.97 2.42
N ASN A 17 -2.29 9.43 1.84
CA ASN A 17 -1.79 8.95 0.55
C ASN A 17 -1.31 7.48 0.60
N LYS A 18 -1.68 6.73 1.65
CA LYS A 18 -1.24 5.38 1.95
C LYS A 18 -2.35 4.56 2.62
N LEU A 19 -2.40 3.27 2.32
CA LEU A 19 -3.22 2.26 2.96
C LEU A 19 -2.36 1.07 3.35
N ASP A 20 -2.38 0.71 4.63
CA ASP A 20 -1.76 -0.53 5.10
C ASP A 20 -2.65 -1.71 4.72
N VAL A 21 -2.05 -2.71 4.08
CA VAL A 21 -2.75 -3.88 3.56
C VAL A 21 -2.03 -5.18 3.90
N ARG A 22 -2.80 -6.25 3.97
CA ARG A 22 -2.28 -7.62 3.90
C ARG A 22 -2.41 -8.12 2.47
N ILE A 23 -1.38 -8.77 1.95
CA ILE A 23 -1.42 -9.33 0.60
C ILE A 23 -1.49 -10.85 0.69
N ALA A 24 -2.42 -11.47 -0.03
CA ALA A 24 -2.46 -12.89 -0.28
C ALA A 24 -2.16 -13.18 -1.75
N LEU A 25 -1.26 -14.12 -2.01
CA LEU A 25 -0.90 -14.58 -3.36
C LEU A 25 -0.51 -16.06 -3.35
N VAL A 26 -0.39 -16.66 -4.53
CA VAL A 26 0.19 -17.98 -4.73
C VAL A 26 1.56 -17.82 -5.37
N ARG A 27 2.59 -18.41 -4.76
CA ARG A 27 3.96 -18.41 -5.27
C ARG A 27 4.45 -19.84 -5.35
N ASN A 28 4.83 -20.28 -6.55
CA ASN A 28 5.28 -21.66 -6.80
C ASN A 28 4.29 -22.75 -6.33
N GLY A 29 2.98 -22.47 -6.43
CA GLY A 29 1.92 -23.38 -5.98
C GLY A 29 1.60 -23.29 -4.47
N GLU A 30 2.35 -22.52 -3.70
CA GLU A 30 2.12 -22.35 -2.26
C GLU A 30 1.45 -21.01 -1.94
N PRO A 31 0.48 -20.98 -1.01
CA PRO A 31 -0.11 -19.74 -0.55
C PRO A 31 0.88 -18.95 0.32
N VAL A 32 1.01 -17.66 0.04
CA VAL A 32 1.86 -16.73 0.78
C VAL A 32 1.03 -15.54 1.23
N ILE A 33 1.18 -15.16 2.51
CA ILE A 33 0.55 -13.97 3.08
C ILE A 33 1.65 -13.00 3.52
N LEU A 34 1.55 -11.75 3.06
CA LEU A 34 2.41 -10.65 3.48
C LEU A 34 1.60 -9.70 4.35
N CYS A 35 1.93 -9.65 5.65
CA CYS A 35 1.17 -8.84 6.62
C CYS A 35 1.57 -7.36 6.66
N ASN A 36 2.75 -7.03 6.12
CA ASN A 36 3.34 -5.70 6.16
C ASN A 36 3.50 -5.18 4.73
N ALA A 37 2.40 -4.81 4.09
CA ALA A 37 2.43 -4.18 2.78
C ALA A 37 1.65 -2.86 2.81
N GLN A 38 1.97 -1.98 1.88
CA GLN A 38 1.34 -0.66 1.80
C GLN A 38 1.00 -0.31 0.37
N ILE A 39 -0.24 0.08 0.11
CA ILE A 39 -0.61 0.76 -1.12
C ILE A 39 -0.35 2.24 -0.89
N PHE A 40 0.34 2.92 -1.80
CA PHE A 40 0.49 4.37 -1.74
C PHE A 40 0.20 5.02 -3.08
N ARG A 41 -0.20 6.28 -2.99
CA ARG A 41 -0.54 7.14 -4.11
C ARG A 41 0.59 8.15 -4.34
N GLU A 42 1.17 8.14 -5.53
CA GLU A 42 2.10 9.17 -5.97
C GLU A 42 1.36 10.10 -6.93
N LYS A 43 1.28 11.38 -6.55
CA LYS A 43 0.64 12.41 -7.37
C LYS A 43 1.72 13.23 -8.06
N THR A 44 1.80 13.13 -9.38
CA THR A 44 2.58 14.06 -10.18
C THR A 44 1.67 15.15 -10.75
N ARG A 45 2.24 16.14 -11.45
CA ARG A 45 1.46 17.19 -12.13
C ARG A 45 0.54 16.63 -13.23
N TYR A 46 0.86 15.46 -13.78
CA TYR A 46 0.21 14.90 -14.97
C TYR A 46 -0.36 13.49 -14.78
N SER A 47 -0.05 12.82 -13.67
CA SER A 47 -0.50 11.46 -13.39
C SER A 47 -0.85 11.26 -11.92
N LYS A 48 -1.80 10.36 -11.69
CA LYS A 48 -2.10 9.77 -10.40
C LYS A 48 -1.71 8.30 -10.50
N ASP A 49 -0.54 7.96 -9.99
CA ASP A 49 -0.04 6.60 -10.02
C ASP A 49 -0.18 5.96 -8.65
N TYR A 50 -0.48 4.66 -8.65
CA TYR A 50 -0.60 3.87 -7.44
C TYR A 50 0.43 2.77 -7.43
N PHE A 51 0.95 2.49 -6.25
CA PHE A 51 2.02 1.54 -6.05
C PHE A 51 1.76 0.69 -4.82
N VAL A 52 2.29 -0.54 -4.83
CA VAL A 52 2.34 -1.43 -3.68
C VAL A 52 3.79 -1.52 -3.23
N LYS A 53 4.08 -1.10 -2.01
CA LYS A 53 5.35 -1.38 -1.35
C LYS A 53 5.26 -2.66 -0.54
N THR A 54 6.31 -3.47 -0.61
CA THR A 54 6.41 -4.77 0.06
C THR A 54 7.84 -5.04 0.55
N PRO A 55 8.01 -5.84 1.61
CA PRO A 55 9.33 -6.26 2.09
C PRO A 55 10.00 -7.27 1.16
N THR A 56 9.23 -7.92 0.28
CA THR A 56 9.67 -9.03 -0.56
C THR A 56 9.28 -8.79 -2.00
N LEU A 57 10.18 -9.14 -2.92
CA LEU A 57 9.91 -9.08 -4.35
C LEU A 57 8.75 -10.04 -4.71
N LEU A 58 7.66 -9.45 -5.20
CA LEU A 58 6.60 -10.17 -5.91
C LEU A 58 7.08 -10.32 -7.36
N GLY A 59 7.25 -11.55 -7.84
CA GLY A 59 7.84 -11.78 -9.16
C GLY A 59 6.93 -11.30 -10.30
N GLY A 60 7.53 -10.59 -11.28
CA GLY A 60 6.92 -10.30 -12.59
C GLY A 60 5.70 -9.37 -12.57
N THR A 61 4.84 -9.55 -13.58
CA THR A 61 3.49 -8.97 -13.62
C THR A 61 2.53 -10.02 -13.08
N GLY A 62 1.74 -9.69 -12.06
CA GLY A 62 0.88 -10.66 -11.38
C GLY A 62 -0.40 -10.05 -10.82
N GLN A 63 -1.29 -10.93 -10.35
CA GLN A 63 -2.50 -10.55 -9.64
C GLN A 63 -2.36 -10.90 -8.17
N ILE A 64 -2.71 -9.98 -7.29
CA ILE A 64 -2.68 -10.16 -5.84
C ILE A 64 -4.01 -9.75 -5.23
N LYS A 65 -4.34 -10.37 -4.09
CA LYS A 65 -5.44 -9.91 -3.25
C LYS A 65 -4.87 -9.06 -2.11
N ALA A 66 -5.33 -7.83 -1.97
CA ALA A 66 -4.95 -6.93 -0.88
C ALA A 66 -6.16 -6.68 0.03
N THR A 67 -5.97 -6.75 1.34
CA THR A 67 -7.03 -6.50 2.32
C THR A 67 -6.60 -5.39 3.28
N THR A 68 -7.38 -4.33 3.40
CA THR A 68 -7.10 -3.21 4.32
C THR A 68 -7.37 -3.60 5.77
N ARG A 69 -6.90 -2.79 6.73
CA ARG A 69 -7.26 -2.98 8.15
C ARG A 69 -8.76 -2.87 8.42
N GLY A 70 -9.49 -2.14 7.59
CA GLY A 70 -10.95 -2.03 7.65
C GLY A 70 -11.69 -3.25 7.10
N GLY A 71 -10.98 -4.22 6.51
CA GLY A 71 -11.55 -5.41 5.90
C GLY A 71 -11.94 -5.24 4.44
N GLU A 72 -11.64 -4.10 3.82
CA GLU A 72 -11.90 -3.90 2.39
C GLU A 72 -10.93 -4.74 1.57
N GLU A 73 -11.43 -5.38 0.52
CA GLU A 73 -10.65 -6.26 -0.32
C GLU A 73 -10.48 -5.68 -1.73
N TYR A 74 -9.27 -5.83 -2.27
CA TYR A 74 -8.91 -5.40 -3.61
C TYR A 74 -8.24 -6.55 -4.36
N ILE A 75 -8.59 -6.69 -5.63
CA ILE A 75 -7.82 -7.47 -6.60
C ILE A 75 -6.97 -6.50 -7.39
N LEU A 76 -5.64 -6.64 -7.29
CA LEU A 76 -4.68 -5.74 -7.91
C LEU A 76 -3.88 -6.47 -8.97
N ARG A 77 -3.79 -5.91 -10.18
CA ARG A 77 -2.79 -6.29 -11.16
C ARG A 77 -1.57 -5.41 -10.98
N ILE A 78 -0.44 -6.00 -10.66
CA ILE A 78 0.80 -5.30 -10.37
C ILE A 78 1.88 -5.65 -11.39
N LYS A 79 2.85 -4.76 -11.53
CA LYS A 79 4.11 -5.00 -12.24
C LYS A 79 5.26 -4.48 -11.40
N PHE A 80 6.34 -5.26 -11.29
CA PHE A 80 7.56 -4.78 -10.65
C PHE A 80 8.05 -3.49 -11.32
N ASP A 81 8.21 -2.46 -10.51
CA ASP A 81 8.65 -1.15 -10.96
C ASP A 81 10.12 -0.94 -10.61
N ARG A 82 10.45 -0.98 -9.31
CA ARG A 82 11.82 -0.79 -8.83
C ARG A 82 12.05 -1.31 -7.42
N ARG A 83 13.33 -1.34 -7.04
CA ARG A 83 13.78 -1.49 -5.66
C ARG A 83 14.29 -0.14 -5.14
N ASP A 84 13.95 0.20 -3.91
CA ASP A 84 14.49 1.34 -3.17
C ASP A 84 15.32 0.82 -1.99
N ASP A 85 16.65 0.81 -2.15
CA ASP A 85 17.56 0.26 -1.13
C ASP A 85 17.73 1.18 0.09
N SER A 86 17.25 2.43 0.01
CA SER A 86 17.21 3.35 1.15
C SER A 86 16.05 3.04 2.10
N GLU A 87 14.94 2.53 1.56
CA GLU A 87 13.78 2.05 2.31
C GLU A 87 14.07 0.66 2.91
N LYS A 88 14.00 0.55 4.24
CA LYS A 88 14.35 -0.69 4.96
C LYS A 88 13.15 -1.58 5.24
N GLU A 89 11.96 -1.00 5.37
CA GLU A 89 10.76 -1.77 5.70
C GLU A 89 10.07 -2.32 4.43
N PHE A 90 10.02 -1.51 3.37
CA PHE A 90 9.34 -1.87 2.13
C PHE A 90 10.18 -1.60 0.87
N PRO A 91 11.36 -2.23 0.71
CA PRO A 91 12.28 -1.97 -0.38
C PRO A 91 11.75 -2.29 -1.78
N CYS A 92 10.73 -3.13 -1.92
CA CYS A 92 10.20 -3.53 -3.24
C CYS A 92 8.94 -2.73 -3.60
N ILE A 93 8.99 -2.02 -4.73
CA ILE A 93 7.91 -1.16 -5.22
C ILE A 93 7.33 -1.76 -6.50
N HIS A 94 6.02 -1.99 -6.50
CA HIS A 94 5.29 -2.49 -7.67
C HIS A 94 4.26 -1.46 -8.11
N ARG A 95 4.19 -1.16 -9.40
CA ARG A 95 3.14 -0.29 -9.95
C ARG A 95 1.84 -1.06 -10.06
N ILE A 96 0.74 -0.44 -9.63
CA ILE A 96 -0.62 -0.96 -9.82
C ILE A 96 -1.07 -0.57 -11.23
N LEU A 97 -1.29 -1.59 -12.06
CA LEU A 97 -1.79 -1.44 -13.43
C LEU A 97 -3.33 -1.40 -13.45
N TYR A 98 -3.96 -2.12 -12.52
CA TYR A 98 -5.41 -2.23 -12.39
C TYR A 98 -5.78 -2.58 -10.94
N ALA A 99 -6.93 -2.09 -10.48
CA ALA A 99 -7.48 -2.40 -9.16
C ALA A 99 -9.00 -2.56 -9.26
N GLU A 100 -9.52 -3.61 -8.60
CA GLU A 100 -10.95 -3.87 -8.47
C GLU A 100 -11.29 -4.12 -6.98
N PRO A 101 -12.13 -3.28 -6.35
CA PRO A 101 -12.69 -2.03 -6.88
C PRO A 101 -11.61 -0.95 -7.09
N SER A 102 -11.97 0.14 -7.79
CA SER A 102 -11.08 1.29 -7.99
C SER A 102 -10.63 1.90 -6.67
N LEU A 103 -9.35 2.27 -6.56
CA LEU A 103 -8.79 2.92 -5.38
C LEU A 103 -9.27 4.39 -5.29
N SER A 104 -9.92 4.77 -4.19
CA SER A 104 -10.56 6.09 -4.02
C SER A 104 -9.98 6.97 -2.91
N PHE A 105 -9.02 6.46 -2.14
CA PHE A 105 -8.34 7.20 -1.07
C PHE A 105 -7.31 8.20 -1.62
#